data_AF-A0A2V9QPG4-F1
#
_entry.id   AF-A0A2V9QPG4-F1
#
_cell.length_a   1.000
_cell.length_b   1.000
_cell.length_c   1.000
_cell.angle_alpha   90.00
_cell.angle_beta   90.00
_cell.angle_gamma   90.00
#
_symmetry.space_group_name_H-M   'P 1'
#
loop_
_entity.id
_entity.type
_entity.pdbx_description
1 polymer ?
#
loop_
_entity_poly.entity_id
_entity_poly.type
_entity_poly.pdbx_seq_one_letter_code
_entity_poly.pdbx_strand_id
1 'polypeptide(L)'
;MRAGRVNHPVRGHRLHEGWQSQVRAGRFGSSAGAVVPNEKNDPADRFGVTLSGLLNVLDGFHAPENVLFVMTTNRIEALDAALLRPGRIDYKLYMGKAADAQKIELYRRFFPEASEYEAVTFVESHFAETMAEFQGLLLSLEQEQLGESEVEETMALT
;
A
#
# COMPACT_ATOMS: atom_id res chain seq x y z
N MET A 1 11.50 4.97 47.75
CA MET A 1 11.10 6.37 47.47
C MET A 1 10.34 6.38 46.15
N ARG A 2 9.19 7.07 46.11
CA ARG A 2 8.19 7.08 45.03
C ARG A 2 8.63 7.98 43.86
N ALA A 3 8.34 7.54 42.63
CA ALA A 3 7.78 8.32 41.52
C ALA A 3 7.21 7.28 40.53
N GLY A 4 5.96 7.23 40.11
CA GLY A 4 4.98 8.29 39.86
C GLY A 4 4.51 8.17 38.41
N ARG A 5 4.02 6.99 37.98
CA ARG A 5 3.54 6.76 36.60
C ARG A 5 2.13 7.34 36.47
N VAL A 6 2.00 8.46 35.79
CA VAL A 6 0.73 9.14 35.53
C VAL A 6 0.05 8.44 34.36
N ASN A 7 -1.12 7.85 34.63
CA ASN A 7 -1.95 7.16 33.65
C ASN A 7 -2.98 8.17 33.10
N HIS A 8 -2.93 8.48 31.80
CA HIS A 8 -3.94 9.33 31.17
C HIS A 8 -5.14 8.48 30.72
N PRO A 9 -6.39 8.85 31.05
CA PRO A 9 -7.57 8.13 30.59
C PRO A 9 -7.91 8.55 29.16
N VAL A 10 -7.96 7.57 28.25
CA VAL A 10 -8.50 7.78 26.90
C VAL A 10 -10.03 7.82 27.02
N ARG A 11 -10.64 8.98 26.77
CA ARG A 11 -12.09 9.20 26.77
C ARG A 11 -12.75 8.33 25.70
N GLY A 12 -13.53 7.35 26.13
CA GLY A 12 -14.51 6.67 25.29
C GLY A 12 -15.67 7.61 24.97
N HIS A 13 -15.72 8.11 23.75
CA HIS A 13 -16.94 8.69 23.20
C HIS A 13 -17.78 7.58 22.56
N ARG A 14 -18.81 7.19 23.31
CA ARG A 14 -19.96 6.40 22.88
C ARG A 14 -20.77 7.23 21.87
N LEU A 15 -20.89 6.74 20.63
CA LEU A 15 -21.89 7.24 19.69
C LEU A 15 -22.85 6.09 19.34
N HIS A 16 -24.05 6.25 19.89
CA HIS A 16 -25.36 5.80 19.41
C HIS A 16 -25.46 4.45 18.67
N GLU A 17 -25.98 3.48 19.42
CA GLU A 17 -26.81 2.39 18.91
C GLU A 17 -28.07 2.97 18.27
N GLY A 18 -28.43 2.47 17.09
CA GLY A 18 -29.64 2.89 16.39
C GLY A 18 -29.69 2.46 14.92
N TRP A 19 -29.37 1.21 14.60
CA TRP A 19 -29.71 0.63 13.30
C TRP A 19 -30.67 -0.53 13.51
N GLN A 20 -31.96 -0.24 13.35
CA GLN A 20 -33.03 -1.22 13.35
C GLN A 20 -32.96 -2.05 12.07
N SER A 21 -32.96 -3.36 12.24
CA SER A 21 -33.17 -4.34 11.18
C SER A 21 -34.49 -4.11 10.47
N GLN A 22 -34.44 -3.92 9.15
CA GLN A 22 -35.61 -4.06 8.30
C GLN A 22 -35.31 -5.03 7.16
N VAL A 23 -35.52 -6.31 7.48
CA VAL A 23 -35.79 -7.36 6.50
C VAL A 23 -36.98 -6.92 5.64
N ARG A 24 -36.76 -6.71 4.34
CA ARG A 24 -37.84 -6.63 3.37
C ARG A 24 -37.78 -7.82 2.43
N ALA A 25 -38.86 -8.59 2.54
CA ALA A 25 -39.20 -9.77 1.78
C ALA A 25 -39.04 -9.57 0.27
N GLY A 26 -38.53 -10.62 -0.38
CA GLY A 26 -38.51 -10.73 -1.83
C GLY A 26 -39.94 -10.70 -2.40
N ARG A 27 -40.07 -10.02 -3.54
CA ARG A 27 -41.24 -10.13 -4.40
C ARG A 27 -40.77 -10.50 -5.79
N PHE A 28 -41.01 -11.75 -6.17
CA PHE A 28 -40.96 -12.21 -7.55
C PHE A 28 -42.01 -11.46 -8.37
N GLY A 29 -41.60 -10.96 -9.54
CA GLY A 29 -42.45 -10.30 -10.52
C GLY A 29 -41.77 -10.31 -11.88
N SER A 30 -42.25 -11.19 -12.75
CA SER A 30 -41.89 -11.36 -14.14
C SER A 30 -42.37 -10.20 -15.02
N SER A 31 -41.51 -9.67 -15.89
CA SER A 31 -41.77 -9.42 -17.33
C SER A 31 -40.67 -8.54 -17.93
N ALA A 32 -40.32 -8.82 -19.18
CA ALA A 32 -39.35 -8.09 -20.00
C ALA A 32 -39.59 -6.57 -20.06
N GLY A 33 -38.51 -5.78 -20.11
CA GLY A 33 -38.55 -4.38 -20.48
C GLY A 33 -37.46 -3.52 -19.83
N ALA A 34 -36.56 -3.00 -20.68
CA ALA A 34 -35.67 -1.85 -20.49
C ALA A 34 -34.64 -1.90 -19.34
N VAL A 35 -33.37 -1.97 -19.72
CA VAL A 35 -32.25 -1.53 -18.87
C VAL A 35 -32.40 -0.03 -18.67
N VAL A 36 -32.96 0.38 -17.55
CA VAL A 36 -32.91 1.76 -17.05
C VAL A 36 -31.47 2.05 -16.62
N PRO A 37 -30.79 3.07 -17.18
CA PRO A 37 -29.50 3.47 -16.65
C PRO A 37 -29.74 4.09 -15.27
N ASN A 38 -29.12 3.49 -14.26
CA ASN A 38 -29.13 4.00 -12.89
C ASN A 38 -28.21 5.22 -12.83
N GLU A 39 -28.76 6.41 -13.06
CA GLU A 39 -28.10 7.70 -12.85
C GLU A 39 -27.83 7.94 -11.35
N LYS A 40 -26.87 7.22 -10.78
CA LYS A 40 -26.15 7.70 -9.62
C LYS A 40 -25.08 8.64 -10.13
N ASN A 41 -25.43 9.91 -10.29
CA ASN A 41 -24.50 11.01 -10.55
C ASN A 41 -23.60 11.19 -9.32
N ASP A 42 -22.59 10.33 -9.17
CA ASP A 42 -21.48 10.56 -8.24
C ASP A 42 -20.60 11.65 -8.88
N PRO A 43 -20.38 12.82 -8.25
CA PRO A 43 -19.62 13.92 -8.85
C PRO A 43 -18.18 13.54 -9.25
N ALA A 44 -17.64 12.43 -8.74
CA ALA A 44 -16.38 11.84 -9.19
C ALA A 44 -16.42 11.26 -10.62
N ASP A 45 -17.61 10.90 -11.13
CA ASP A 45 -17.79 10.23 -12.41
C ASP A 45 -17.69 11.19 -13.61
N ARG A 46 -17.76 12.52 -13.39
CA ARG A 46 -17.63 13.52 -14.46
C ARG A 46 -16.19 13.77 -14.92
N PHE A 47 -15.20 13.32 -14.15
CA PHE A 47 -13.77 13.44 -14.47
C PHE A 47 -13.00 12.12 -14.32
N GLY A 48 -13.70 11.03 -13.99
CA GLY A 48 -13.11 9.71 -13.83
C GLY A 48 -12.75 9.08 -15.17
N VAL A 49 -11.56 8.48 -15.26
CA VAL A 49 -11.25 7.56 -16.35
C VAL A 49 -12.24 6.39 -16.24
N THR A 50 -13.11 6.25 -17.23
CA THR A 50 -14.03 5.10 -17.27
C THR A 50 -13.24 3.83 -17.50
N LEU A 51 -13.71 2.70 -16.96
CA LEU A 51 -13.11 1.39 -17.20
C LEU A 51 -13.00 1.11 -18.72
N SER A 52 -14.07 1.41 -19.47
CA SER A 52 -14.07 1.27 -20.93
C SER A 52 -13.01 2.12 -21.62
N GLY A 53 -12.79 3.36 -21.13
CA GLY A 53 -11.74 4.24 -21.62
C GLY A 53 -10.34 3.66 -21.37
N LEU A 54 -10.08 3.16 -20.17
CA LEU A 54 -8.83 2.49 -19.84
C LEU A 54 -8.60 1.24 -20.71
N LEU A 55 -9.62 0.41 -20.89
CA LEU A 55 -9.51 -0.80 -21.73
C LEU A 55 -9.12 -0.45 -23.16
N ASN A 56 -9.77 0.56 -23.76
CA ASN A 56 -9.43 1.01 -25.11
C ASN A 56 -7.98 1.52 -25.25
N VAL A 57 -7.39 2.05 -24.17
CA VAL A 57 -5.97 2.44 -24.16
C VAL A 57 -5.05 1.23 -24.09
N LEU A 58 -5.44 0.16 -23.39
CA LEU A 58 -4.65 -1.06 -23.22
C LEU A 58 -4.64 -1.93 -24.50
N ASP A 59 -5.82 -2.18 -25.10
CA ASP A 59 -5.97 -3.16 -26.19
C ASP A 59 -6.77 -2.65 -27.39
N GLY A 60 -7.09 -1.35 -27.43
CA GLY A 60 -7.87 -0.77 -28.53
C GLY A 60 -7.09 -0.59 -29.83
N PHE A 61 -7.81 -0.23 -30.90
CA PHE A 61 -7.24 0.01 -32.23
C PHE A 61 -6.15 1.10 -32.25
N HIS A 62 -6.23 2.04 -31.31
CA HIS A 62 -5.26 3.11 -31.13
C HIS A 62 -4.33 2.88 -29.92
N ALA A 63 -4.24 1.64 -29.42
CA ALA A 63 -3.30 1.32 -28.35
C ALA A 63 -1.86 1.63 -28.80
N PRO A 64 -1.05 2.28 -27.96
CA PRO A 64 0.29 2.67 -28.33
C PRO A 64 1.19 1.45 -28.53
N GLU A 65 1.89 1.41 -29.64
CA GLU A 65 2.92 0.39 -29.89
C GLU A 65 4.16 0.66 -29.04
N ASN A 66 4.87 -0.40 -28.65
CA ASN A 66 6.13 -0.35 -27.89
C ASN A 66 6.02 0.31 -26.50
N VAL A 67 4.83 0.28 -25.88
CA VAL A 67 4.63 0.76 -24.50
C VAL A 67 4.41 -0.42 -23.56
N LEU A 68 5.13 -0.41 -22.43
CA LEU A 68 4.90 -1.33 -21.32
C LEU A 68 3.98 -0.66 -20.29
N PHE A 69 2.80 -1.24 -20.09
CA PHE A 69 1.92 -0.82 -19.01
C PHE A 69 2.27 -1.57 -17.72
N VAL A 70 2.53 -0.81 -16.66
CA VAL A 70 2.72 -1.34 -15.30
C VAL A 70 1.61 -0.80 -14.41
N MET A 71 0.93 -1.70 -13.72
CA MET A 71 -0.12 -1.37 -12.76
C MET A 71 0.11 -2.14 -11.47
N THR A 72 -0.32 -1.56 -10.35
CA THR A 72 -0.22 -2.17 -9.03
C THR A 72 -1.61 -2.29 -8.42
N THR A 73 -1.85 -3.36 -7.66
CA THR A 73 -3.06 -3.53 -6.86
C THR A 73 -2.75 -4.32 -5.61
N ASN A 74 -3.39 -3.96 -4.51
CA ASN A 74 -3.35 -4.74 -3.27
C ASN A 74 -4.50 -5.77 -3.21
N ARG A 75 -5.43 -5.76 -4.18
CA ARG A 75 -6.63 -6.62 -4.22
C ARG A 75 -6.89 -7.09 -5.64
N ILE A 76 -6.23 -8.18 -6.03
CA ILE A 76 -6.36 -8.73 -7.40
C ILE A 76 -7.75 -9.30 -7.66
N GLU A 77 -8.41 -9.82 -6.62
CA GLU A 77 -9.75 -10.38 -6.64
C GLU A 77 -10.85 -9.32 -6.86
N ALA A 78 -10.55 -8.05 -6.60
CA ALA A 78 -11.45 -6.93 -6.82
C ALA A 78 -11.33 -6.33 -8.24
N LEU A 79 -10.37 -6.79 -9.04
CA LEU A 79 -10.21 -6.32 -10.42
C LEU A 79 -11.32 -6.83 -11.32
N ASP A 80 -11.77 -5.98 -12.24
CA ASP A 80 -12.70 -6.39 -13.29
C ASP A 80 -12.06 -7.48 -14.17
N ALA A 81 -12.79 -8.56 -14.41
CA ALA A 81 -12.32 -9.69 -15.22
C ALA A 81 -11.97 -9.28 -16.66
N ALA A 82 -12.50 -8.17 -17.16
CA ALA A 82 -12.14 -7.58 -18.44
C ALA A 82 -10.65 -7.19 -18.48
N LEU A 83 -10.07 -6.70 -17.38
CA LEU A 83 -8.65 -6.31 -17.34
C LEU A 83 -7.70 -7.51 -17.42
N LEU A 84 -8.16 -8.69 -16.98
CA LEU A 84 -7.34 -9.90 -16.87
C LEU A 84 -7.33 -10.76 -18.15
N ARG A 85 -7.93 -10.28 -19.25
CA ARG A 85 -7.98 -11.00 -20.52
C ARG A 85 -6.61 -10.91 -21.25
N PRO A 86 -6.26 -11.92 -22.06
CA PRO A 86 -5.06 -11.86 -22.90
C PRO A 86 -5.04 -10.58 -23.76
N GLY A 87 -3.87 -9.95 -23.90
CA GLY A 87 -3.70 -8.67 -24.61
C GLY A 87 -3.96 -7.42 -23.75
N ARG A 88 -4.29 -7.58 -22.46
CA ARG A 88 -4.43 -6.49 -21.47
C ARG A 88 -3.41 -6.69 -20.34
N ILE A 89 -3.87 -7.11 -19.16
CA ILE A 89 -3.00 -7.48 -18.03
C ILE A 89 -2.80 -8.98 -18.05
N ASP A 90 -1.89 -9.44 -18.91
CA ASP A 90 -1.58 -10.85 -19.10
C ASP A 90 -0.36 -11.33 -18.29
N TYR A 91 0.52 -10.43 -17.85
CA TYR A 91 1.60 -10.73 -16.90
C TYR A 91 1.28 -10.27 -15.47
N LYS A 92 1.51 -11.15 -14.50
CA LYS A 92 1.23 -10.90 -13.07
C LYS A 92 2.47 -11.22 -12.24
N LEU A 93 2.98 -10.21 -11.54
CA LEU A 93 4.05 -10.36 -10.58
C LEU A 93 3.48 -10.20 -9.16
N TYR A 94 3.60 -11.25 -8.36
CA TYR A 94 3.21 -11.18 -6.95
C TYR A 94 4.37 -10.63 -6.11
N MET A 95 4.08 -9.62 -5.28
CA MET A 95 5.01 -9.07 -4.30
C MET A 95 4.64 -9.56 -2.90
N GLY A 96 5.44 -10.46 -2.35
CA GLY A 96 5.23 -11.09 -1.05
C GLY A 96 5.99 -10.39 0.09
N LYS A 97 6.21 -11.14 1.17
CA LYS A 97 7.04 -10.71 2.31
C LYS A 97 8.47 -10.42 1.87
N ALA A 98 9.15 -9.56 2.61
CA ALA A 98 10.56 -9.27 2.38
C ALA A 98 11.41 -10.54 2.62
N ALA A 99 12.14 -10.98 1.61
CA ALA A 99 13.13 -12.03 1.77
C ALA A 99 14.39 -11.48 2.43
N ASP A 100 15.09 -12.30 3.22
CA ASP A 100 16.31 -11.86 3.90
C ASP A 100 17.39 -11.39 2.91
N ALA A 101 17.52 -12.04 1.76
CA ALA A 101 18.43 -11.60 0.70
C ALA A 101 18.14 -10.17 0.21
N GLN A 102 16.85 -9.79 0.08
CA GLN A 102 16.45 -8.44 -0.34
C GLN A 102 16.77 -7.41 0.76
N LYS A 103 16.56 -7.78 2.02
CA LYS A 103 16.91 -6.94 3.18
C LYS A 103 18.41 -6.73 3.28
N ILE A 104 19.22 -7.79 3.12
CA ILE A 104 20.68 -7.72 3.10
C ILE A 104 21.16 -6.80 1.97
N GLU A 105 20.60 -6.96 0.77
CA GLU A 105 20.96 -6.10 -0.36
C GLU A 105 20.61 -4.64 -0.11
N LEU A 106 19.42 -4.35 0.44
CA LEU A 106 19.02 -2.98 0.77
C LEU A 106 19.92 -2.38 1.86
N TYR A 107 20.24 -3.16 2.89
CA TYR A 107 21.14 -2.74 3.97
C TYR A 107 22.51 -2.30 3.41
N ARG A 108 23.12 -3.11 2.53
CA ARG A 108 24.41 -2.79 1.90
C ARG A 108 24.35 -1.60 0.95
N ARG A 109 23.18 -1.25 0.44
CA ARG A 109 22.98 -0.01 -0.34
C ARG A 109 22.88 1.23 0.55
N PHE A 110 22.30 1.09 1.74
CA PHE A 110 22.24 2.15 2.75
C PHE A 110 23.61 2.38 3.41
N PHE A 111 24.36 1.32 3.68
CA PHE A 111 25.68 1.36 4.31
C PHE A 111 26.73 0.70 3.39
N PRO A 112 27.25 1.41 2.37
CA PRO A 112 28.18 0.84 1.40
C PRO A 112 29.48 0.30 1.99
N GLU A 113 29.93 0.88 3.11
CA GLU A 113 31.15 0.48 3.81
C GLU A 113 30.94 -0.74 4.74
N ALA A 114 29.70 -1.14 4.98
CA ALA A 114 29.39 -2.28 5.84
C ALA A 114 29.78 -3.60 5.16
N SER A 115 30.32 -4.50 5.97
CA SER A 115 30.62 -5.86 5.57
C SER A 115 29.36 -6.70 5.36
N GLU A 116 29.48 -7.79 4.61
CA GLU A 116 28.38 -8.75 4.45
C GLU A 116 27.95 -9.37 5.78
N TYR A 117 28.91 -9.60 6.68
CA TYR A 117 28.64 -10.13 8.02
C TYR A 117 27.76 -9.19 8.85
N GLU A 118 28.04 -7.88 8.82
CA GLU A 118 27.22 -6.88 9.51
C GLU A 118 25.81 -6.83 8.93
N ALA A 119 25.67 -6.87 7.60
CA ALA A 119 24.36 -6.86 6.95
C ALA A 119 23.51 -8.08 7.32
N VAL A 120 24.10 -9.28 7.30
CA VAL A 120 23.41 -10.53 7.70
C VAL A 120 23.01 -10.45 9.17
N THR A 121 23.94 -10.08 10.05
CA THR A 121 23.70 -9.97 11.50
C THR A 121 22.57 -8.98 11.80
N PHE A 122 22.54 -7.84 11.10
CA PHE A 122 21.49 -6.85 11.24
C PHE A 122 20.11 -7.43 10.86
N VAL A 123 20.02 -8.09 9.71
CA VAL A 123 18.77 -8.68 9.22
C VAL A 123 18.26 -9.82 10.11
N GLU A 124 19.16 -10.61 10.70
CA GLU A 124 18.79 -11.67 11.64
C GLU A 124 18.30 -11.14 12.99
N SER A 125 18.83 -9.99 13.43
CA SER A 125 18.48 -9.37 14.71
C SER A 125 17.27 -8.44 14.63
N HIS A 126 16.87 -7.99 13.43
CA HIS A 126 15.78 -7.03 13.22
C HIS A 126 14.67 -7.62 12.35
N PHE A 127 13.52 -7.85 12.98
CA PHE A 127 12.35 -8.35 12.27
C PHE A 127 11.65 -7.22 11.49
N ALA A 128 11.40 -7.49 10.21
CA ALA A 128 10.54 -6.68 9.34
C ALA A 128 9.82 -7.62 8.36
N GLU A 129 8.50 -7.48 8.24
CA GLU A 129 7.68 -8.34 7.37
C GLU A 129 7.69 -7.84 5.92
N THR A 130 7.75 -6.52 5.74
CA THR A 130 7.77 -5.88 4.41
C THR A 130 9.06 -5.09 4.18
N MET A 131 9.40 -4.85 2.90
CA MET A 131 10.55 -4.02 2.55
C MET A 131 10.38 -2.57 3.02
N ALA A 132 9.15 -2.07 3.10
CA ALA A 132 8.86 -0.73 3.58
C ALA A 132 9.13 -0.59 5.09
N GLU A 133 8.72 -1.58 5.87
CA GLU A 133 9.07 -1.65 7.31
C GLU A 133 10.58 -1.73 7.50
N PHE A 134 11.25 -2.59 6.74
CA PHE A 134 12.70 -2.74 6.83
C PHE A 134 13.43 -1.44 6.46
N GLN A 135 13.02 -0.78 5.38
CA GLN A 135 13.56 0.53 5.00
C GLN A 135 13.32 1.58 6.09
N GLY A 136 12.17 1.55 6.76
CA GLY A 136 11.89 2.41 7.91
C GLY A 136 12.91 2.24 9.04
N LEU A 137 13.30 1.00 9.36
CA LEU A 137 14.35 0.71 10.34
C LEU A 137 15.72 1.29 9.94
N LEU A 138 16.07 1.20 8.66
CA LEU A 138 17.34 1.76 8.16
C LEU A 138 17.37 3.28 8.27
N LEU A 139 16.27 3.94 7.88
CA LEU A 139 16.15 5.40 7.95
C LEU A 139 16.23 5.92 9.39
N SER A 140 15.68 5.19 10.37
CA SER A 140 15.84 5.60 11.77
C SER A 140 17.28 5.51 12.26
N LEU A 141 18.05 4.51 11.82
CA LEU A 141 19.45 4.33 12.21
C LEU A 141 20.37 5.41 11.61
N GLU A 142 20.12 5.79 10.36
CA GLU A 142 20.88 6.85 9.69
C GLU A 142 20.67 8.21 10.39
N GLN A 143 19.44 8.50 10.84
CA GLN A 143 19.14 9.73 11.59
C GLN A 143 19.85 9.79 12.95
N GLU A 144 20.00 8.66 13.64
CA GLU A 144 20.74 8.59 14.90
C GLU A 144 22.23 8.89 14.69
N GLN A 145 22.86 8.30 13.66
CA GLN A 145 24.29 8.54 13.36
C GLN A 145 24.58 9.98 12.95
N LEU A 146 23.68 10.60 12.17
CA LEU A 146 23.81 12.01 11.78
C LEU A 146 23.69 12.93 13.00
N GLY A 147 22.74 12.66 13.91
CA GLY A 147 22.56 13.44 15.13
C GLY A 147 23.75 13.35 16.09
N GLU A 148 24.41 12.20 16.18
CA GLU A 148 25.63 12.03 17.00
C GLU A 148 26.82 12.81 16.42
N SER A 149 26.98 12.83 15.09
CA SER A 149 28.08 13.55 14.42
C SER A 149 28.00 15.07 14.56
N GLU A 150 26.81 15.67 14.53
CA GLU A 150 26.62 17.12 14.70
C GLU A 150 26.92 17.59 16.14
N VAL A 151 26.59 16.75 17.13
CA VAL A 151 26.86 17.04 18.54
C VAL A 151 28.36 16.98 18.83
N GLU A 152 29.06 15.99 18.26
CA GLU A 152 30.51 15.84 18.44
C GLU A 152 31.31 16.97 17.75
N GLU A 153 30.89 17.42 16.57
CA GLU A 153 31.49 18.57 15.88
C GLU A 153 31.28 19.89 16.64
N THR A 154 30.08 20.09 17.24
CA THR A 154 29.78 21.27 18.06
C THR A 154 30.61 21.29 19.36
N MET A 155 30.83 20.13 19.98
CA MET A 155 31.68 20.01 21.17
C MET A 155 33.18 20.17 20.87
N ALA A 156 33.63 19.82 19.67
CA ALA A 156 35.03 19.98 19.27
C ALA A 156 35.44 21.44 18.97
N LEU A 157 34.47 22.33 18.73
CA LEU A 157 34.68 23.75 18.41
C LEU A 157 34.59 24.72 19.60
N THR A 158 34.30 24.21 20.81
CA THR A 158 34.17 25.01 22.05
C THR A 158 35.36 24.79 22.98
#